data_AF-A0A349CI42-F1
#
_entry.id   AF-A0A349CI42-F1
#
_cell.length_a   1.000
_cell.length_b   1.000
_cell.length_c   1.000
_cell.angle_alpha   90.00
_cell.angle_beta   90.00
_cell.angle_gamma   90.00
#
_symmetry.space_group_name_H-M   'P 1'
#
loop_
_entity.id
_entity.type
_entity.pdbx_description
1 polymer ?
#
loop_
_entity_poly.entity_id
_entity_poly.type
_entity_poly.pdbx_seq_one_letter_code
_entity_poly.pdbx_strand_id
1 'polypeptide(L)'
;YPRYVSFSELAANTSLMSNYKQTEEPLNELTAALKLAMEHKIILGLSTEDGDIYFLNTEADRQSASKIKTGELKITGINNVIDDTVDVEQPINIFSLYEENVGMLTPMIAEGLKDALELYPETWIADAIQESVKQNIRKLSYITAVLERWGKEGRSDGTYRRHFEEDDPKKYTSGKYGKFVQH
;
A
#
# COMPACT_ATOMS: atom_id res chain seq x y z
N TYR A 1 -25.14 -1.54 0.17
CA TYR A 1 -24.52 -2.41 -0.85
C TYR A 1 -23.53 -1.55 -1.62
N PRO A 2 -22.25 -1.93 -1.70
CA PRO A 2 -21.25 -1.15 -2.42
C PRO A 2 -21.60 -1.08 -3.92
N ARG A 3 -21.28 0.05 -4.55
CA ARG A 3 -21.46 0.24 -5.98
C ARG A 3 -20.11 -0.01 -6.66
N TYR A 4 -20.08 -0.98 -7.55
CA TYR A 4 -18.92 -1.31 -8.37
C TYR A 4 -19.34 -1.43 -9.82
N VAL A 5 -18.37 -1.39 -10.73
CA VAL A 5 -18.56 -1.64 -12.16
C VAL A 5 -17.45 -2.57 -12.64
N SER A 6 -17.80 -3.61 -13.39
CA SER A 6 -16.80 -4.51 -13.98
C SER A 6 -16.19 -3.95 -15.26
N PHE A 7 -14.98 -4.41 -15.61
CA PHE A 7 -14.37 -4.11 -16.90
C PHE A 7 -15.29 -4.50 -18.07
N SER A 8 -15.95 -5.66 -17.99
CA SER A 8 -16.89 -6.12 -19.00
C SER A 8 -18.10 -5.20 -19.16
N GLU A 9 -18.64 -4.64 -18.08
CA GLU A 9 -19.72 -3.64 -18.14
C GLU A 9 -19.26 -2.33 -18.78
N LEU A 10 -18.04 -1.87 -18.49
CA LEU A 10 -17.46 -0.68 -19.12
C LEU A 10 -17.22 -0.90 -20.61
N ALA A 11 -16.64 -2.05 -20.98
CA ALA A 11 -16.35 -2.41 -22.36
C ALA A 11 -17.63 -2.64 -23.19
N ALA A 12 -18.70 -3.14 -22.57
CA ALA A 12 -20.01 -3.29 -23.22
C ALA A 12 -20.79 -1.97 -23.36
N ASN A 13 -20.35 -0.89 -22.70
CA ASN A 13 -21.07 0.38 -22.73
C ASN A 13 -20.81 1.15 -24.04
N THR A 14 -21.76 1.08 -24.95
CA THR A 14 -21.68 1.72 -26.28
C THR A 14 -21.47 3.23 -26.22
N SER A 15 -22.04 3.93 -25.23
CA SER A 15 -21.90 5.38 -25.09
C SER A 15 -20.49 5.75 -24.64
N LEU A 16 -19.92 5.02 -23.68
CA LEU A 16 -18.53 5.20 -23.23
C LEU A 16 -17.55 4.85 -24.37
N MET A 17 -17.73 3.68 -24.98
CA MET A 17 -16.87 3.20 -26.07
C MET A 17 -16.96 4.06 -27.32
N SER A 18 -18.04 4.83 -27.50
CA SER A 18 -18.15 5.77 -28.61
C SER A 18 -17.11 6.89 -28.57
N ASN A 19 -16.60 7.23 -27.38
CA ASN A 19 -15.53 8.23 -27.22
C ASN A 19 -14.17 7.72 -27.70
N TYR A 20 -14.00 6.40 -27.82
CA TYR A 20 -12.76 5.74 -28.23
C TYR A 20 -12.81 5.21 -29.68
N LYS A 21 -13.89 5.52 -30.44
CA LYS A 21 -14.11 5.00 -31.80
C LYS A 21 -13.08 5.46 -32.86
N GLN A 22 -12.31 6.49 -32.57
CA GLN A 22 -11.27 6.99 -33.48
C GLN A 22 -9.93 6.29 -33.31
N THR A 23 -9.81 5.40 -32.32
CA THR A 23 -8.57 4.68 -32.01
C THR A 23 -8.58 3.29 -32.63
N GLU A 24 -7.42 2.82 -33.08
CA GLU A 24 -7.25 1.46 -33.65
C GLU A 24 -7.55 0.36 -32.62
N GLU A 25 -7.34 0.64 -31.31
CA GLU A 25 -7.57 -0.31 -30.22
C GLU A 25 -8.35 0.32 -29.05
N PRO A 26 -9.70 0.43 -29.15
CA PRO A 26 -10.54 1.10 -28.15
C PRO A 26 -10.48 0.49 -26.74
N LEU A 27 -10.24 -0.82 -26.63
CA LEU A 27 -10.13 -1.50 -25.34
C LEU A 27 -8.81 -1.18 -24.63
N ASN A 28 -7.73 -0.97 -25.38
CA ASN A 28 -6.44 -0.59 -24.82
C ASN A 28 -6.50 0.84 -24.26
N GLU A 29 -7.23 1.74 -24.93
CA GLU A 29 -7.45 3.08 -24.39
C GLU A 29 -8.36 3.13 -23.17
N LEU A 30 -9.40 2.29 -23.13
CA LEU A 30 -10.19 2.13 -21.92
C LEU A 30 -9.30 1.68 -20.75
N THR A 31 -8.43 0.70 -20.99
CA THR A 31 -7.48 0.20 -19.99
C THR A 31 -6.50 1.28 -19.54
N ALA A 32 -5.94 2.05 -20.47
CA ALA A 32 -5.04 3.17 -20.16
C ALA A 32 -5.75 4.27 -19.36
N ALA A 33 -6.98 4.62 -19.71
CA ALA A 33 -7.78 5.59 -18.99
C ALA A 33 -8.11 5.13 -17.56
N LEU A 34 -8.43 3.85 -17.37
CA LEU A 34 -8.68 3.27 -16.05
C LEU A 34 -7.41 3.27 -15.20
N LYS A 35 -6.26 2.94 -15.79
CA LYS A 35 -4.96 3.02 -15.12
C LYS A 35 -4.65 4.45 -14.65
N LEU A 36 -4.86 5.43 -15.52
CA LEU A 36 -4.66 6.83 -15.19
C LEU A 36 -5.62 7.29 -14.07
N ALA A 37 -6.89 6.86 -14.10
CA ALA A 37 -7.85 7.18 -13.05
C ALA A 37 -7.48 6.55 -11.69
N MET A 38 -6.86 5.37 -11.68
CA MET A 38 -6.29 4.75 -10.46
C MET A 38 -5.07 5.53 -9.97
N GLU A 39 -4.15 5.91 -10.86
CA GLU A 39 -2.98 6.74 -10.53
C GLU A 39 -3.39 8.09 -9.91
N HIS A 40 -4.43 8.72 -10.46
CA HIS A 40 -5.00 9.95 -9.93
C HIS A 40 -5.90 9.76 -8.71
N LYS A 41 -6.02 8.54 -8.17
CA LYS A 41 -6.80 8.21 -6.98
C LYS A 41 -8.29 8.58 -7.10
N ILE A 42 -8.85 8.52 -8.30
CA ILE A 42 -10.28 8.75 -8.54
C ILE A 42 -11.06 7.46 -8.35
N ILE A 43 -10.47 6.34 -8.78
CA ILE A 43 -11.06 5.00 -8.68
C ILE A 43 -10.10 4.02 -8.02
N LEU A 44 -10.64 2.89 -7.58
CA LEU A 44 -9.92 1.77 -6.99
C LEU A 44 -10.21 0.53 -7.84
N GLY A 45 -9.18 -0.22 -8.22
CA GLY A 45 -9.30 -1.50 -8.93
C GLY A 45 -9.18 -2.69 -7.99
N LEU A 46 -9.88 -3.78 -8.30
CA LEU A 46 -9.73 -5.08 -7.69
C LEU A 46 -9.85 -6.16 -8.78
N SER A 47 -8.91 -7.10 -8.86
CA SER A 47 -8.99 -8.23 -9.78
C SER A 47 -9.68 -9.42 -9.11
N THR A 48 -10.59 -10.06 -9.82
CA THR A 48 -11.38 -11.21 -9.31
C THR A 48 -11.39 -12.34 -10.34
N GLU A 49 -11.82 -13.55 -9.96
CA GLU A 49 -11.85 -14.71 -10.89
C GLU A 49 -12.74 -14.45 -12.09
N ASP A 50 -13.74 -13.60 -11.88
CA ASP A 50 -14.74 -13.22 -12.87
C ASP A 50 -14.34 -11.95 -13.66
N GLY A 51 -13.16 -11.38 -13.38
CA GLY A 51 -12.60 -10.20 -14.05
C GLY A 51 -12.41 -8.99 -13.14
N ASP A 52 -11.83 -7.92 -13.69
CA ASP A 52 -11.53 -6.70 -12.93
C ASP A 52 -12.79 -5.91 -12.62
N ILE A 53 -12.85 -5.39 -11.38
CA ILE A 53 -13.92 -4.54 -10.89
C ILE A 53 -13.35 -3.22 -10.37
N TYR A 54 -14.11 -2.15 -10.54
CA TYR A 54 -13.71 -0.80 -10.18
C TYR A 54 -14.73 -0.15 -9.24
N PHE A 55 -14.21 0.58 -8.27
CA PHE A 55 -14.97 1.35 -7.29
C PHE A 55 -14.57 2.82 -7.36
N LEU A 56 -15.45 3.71 -6.90
CA LEU A 56 -15.03 5.10 -6.64
C LEU A 56 -14.11 5.14 -5.42
N ASN A 57 -13.15 6.07 -5.40
CA ASN A 57 -12.27 6.24 -4.26
C ASN A 57 -12.93 7.02 -3.09
N THR A 58 -14.11 6.56 -2.66
CA THR A 58 -14.79 7.09 -1.48
C THR A 58 -14.46 6.25 -0.25
N GLU A 59 -14.64 6.81 0.96
CA GLU A 59 -14.37 6.07 2.20
C GLU A 59 -15.25 4.84 2.35
N ALA A 60 -16.53 4.94 2.00
CA ALA A 60 -17.48 3.84 2.08
C ALA A 60 -17.13 2.70 1.10
N ASP A 61 -16.71 3.06 -0.11
CA ASP A 61 -16.32 2.09 -1.14
C ASP A 61 -14.97 1.44 -0.81
N ARG A 62 -14.02 2.19 -0.23
CA ARG A 62 -12.77 1.62 0.31
C ARG A 62 -13.02 0.57 1.37
N GLN A 63 -13.83 0.88 2.37
CA GLN A 63 -14.17 -0.08 3.43
C GLN A 63 -14.84 -1.33 2.87
N SER A 64 -15.67 -1.16 1.84
CA SER A 64 -16.34 -2.27 1.17
C SER A 64 -15.35 -3.11 0.36
N ALA A 65 -14.46 -2.48 -0.41
CA ALA A 65 -13.37 -3.12 -1.14
C ALA A 65 -12.46 -3.94 -0.22
N SER A 66 -12.08 -3.39 0.94
CA SER A 66 -11.30 -4.11 1.95
C SER A 66 -12.03 -5.34 2.49
N LYS A 67 -13.34 -5.24 2.79
CA LYS A 67 -14.15 -6.38 3.25
C LYS A 67 -14.32 -7.47 2.19
N ILE A 68 -14.32 -7.09 0.91
CA ILE A 68 -14.34 -8.04 -0.21
C ILE A 68 -12.98 -8.74 -0.32
N LYS A 69 -11.87 -7.99 -0.21
CA LYS A 69 -10.49 -8.52 -0.20
C LYS A 69 -10.27 -9.51 0.96
N THR A 70 -10.84 -9.24 2.14
CA THR A 70 -10.75 -10.15 3.31
C THR A 70 -11.75 -11.31 3.28
N GLY A 71 -12.65 -11.36 2.30
CA GLY A 71 -13.70 -12.39 2.19
C GLY A 71 -14.84 -12.24 3.21
N GLU A 72 -14.86 -11.16 3.99
CA GLU A 72 -15.94 -10.83 4.94
C GLU A 72 -17.24 -10.45 4.22
N LEU A 73 -17.13 -9.88 3.02
CA LEU A 73 -18.27 -9.46 2.21
C LEU A 73 -18.25 -10.18 0.85
N LYS A 74 -19.18 -11.12 0.69
CA LYS A 74 -19.42 -11.80 -0.59
C LYS A 74 -20.36 -10.97 -1.44
N ILE A 75 -19.95 -10.63 -2.65
CA ILE A 75 -20.82 -10.02 -3.65
C ILE A 75 -21.31 -11.14 -4.58
N THR A 76 -22.59 -11.10 -4.92
CA THR A 76 -23.19 -11.97 -5.94
C THR A 76 -22.46 -11.78 -7.28
N GLY A 77 -21.77 -12.82 -7.75
CA GLY A 77 -21.06 -12.83 -9.03
C GLY A 77 -19.58 -12.47 -8.97
N ILE A 78 -18.99 -12.39 -7.77
CA ILE A 78 -17.53 -12.29 -7.57
C ILE A 78 -17.11 -13.45 -6.67
N ASN A 79 -16.51 -14.48 -7.26
CA ASN A 79 -15.88 -15.56 -6.50
C ASN A 79 -14.39 -15.27 -6.36
N ASN A 80 -13.91 -15.14 -5.12
CA ASN A 80 -12.52 -14.97 -4.73
C ASN A 80 -11.73 -13.86 -5.47
N VAL A 81 -11.16 -12.93 -4.70
CA VAL A 81 -10.17 -11.98 -5.21
C VAL A 81 -8.89 -12.77 -5.49
N ILE A 82 -8.49 -12.91 -6.77
CA ILE A 82 -7.40 -13.82 -7.19
C ILE A 82 -6.02 -13.17 -7.26
N ASP A 83 -5.91 -11.87 -7.52
CA ASP A 83 -4.60 -11.22 -7.54
C ASP A 83 -4.68 -9.70 -7.48
N ASP A 84 -3.66 -9.11 -6.84
CA ASP A 84 -3.43 -7.68 -6.67
C ASP A 84 -3.20 -7.00 -8.03
N THR A 85 -4.13 -6.16 -8.51
CA THR A 85 -3.78 -5.16 -9.51
C THR A 85 -3.98 -3.76 -8.96
N VAL A 86 -2.82 -3.09 -8.89
CA VAL A 86 -2.54 -1.87 -8.15
C VAL A 86 -3.01 -2.02 -6.71
N ASP A 87 -2.16 -2.67 -5.91
CA ASP A 87 -1.99 -2.21 -4.55
C ASP A 87 -1.66 -0.72 -4.68
N VAL A 88 -2.70 0.12 -4.69
CA VAL A 88 -2.62 1.40 -4.04
C VAL A 88 -2.52 1.01 -2.58
N GLU A 89 -1.36 0.44 -2.20
CA GLU A 89 -0.85 0.52 -0.85
C GLU A 89 -1.05 2.00 -0.57
N GLN A 90 -2.06 2.29 0.26
CA GLN A 90 -2.13 3.64 0.78
C GLN A 90 -0.73 3.87 1.33
N PRO A 91 -0.02 4.92 0.89
CA PRO A 91 1.28 5.23 1.46
C PRO A 91 1.06 5.18 2.95
N ILE A 92 1.78 4.28 3.63
CA ILE A 92 1.51 4.01 5.03
C ILE A 92 1.76 5.35 5.69
N ASN A 93 0.72 5.93 6.30
CA ASN A 93 0.88 7.23 6.92
C ASN A 93 1.67 7.03 8.21
N ILE A 94 3.00 6.94 8.08
CA ILE A 94 3.94 6.67 9.15
C ILE A 94 3.80 7.70 10.26
N PHE A 95 3.46 8.95 9.91
CA PHE A 95 3.23 10.02 10.87
C PHE A 95 1.99 9.74 11.73
N SER A 96 0.86 9.41 11.12
CA SER A 96 -0.35 9.04 11.85
C SER A 96 -0.16 7.74 12.65
N LEU A 97 0.50 6.74 12.06
CA LEU A 97 0.81 5.48 12.74
C LEU A 97 1.67 5.72 13.98
N TYR A 98 2.64 6.62 13.92
CA TYR A 98 3.44 7.04 15.06
C TYR A 98 2.59 7.76 16.11
N GLU A 99 1.76 8.72 15.73
CA GLU A 99 0.93 9.49 16.67
C GLU A 99 -0.06 8.62 17.45
N GLU A 100 -0.71 7.69 16.77
CA GLU A 100 -1.71 6.79 17.37
C GLU A 100 -1.09 5.79 18.36
N ASN A 101 0.16 5.38 18.13
CA ASN A 101 0.77 4.25 18.84
C ASN A 101 1.92 4.63 19.79
N VAL A 102 2.69 5.66 19.46
CA VAL A 102 3.91 6.05 20.16
C VAL A 102 3.67 7.31 20.98
N GLY A 103 3.18 8.38 20.37
CA GLY A 103 2.88 9.64 21.06
C GLY A 103 2.98 10.86 20.15
N MET A 104 2.95 12.05 20.75
CA MET A 104 2.88 13.33 20.01
C MET A 104 3.98 13.47 18.94
N LEU A 105 3.58 13.84 17.73
CA LEU A 105 4.49 14.15 16.64
C LEU A 105 5.04 15.57 16.79
N THR A 106 6.13 15.69 17.53
CA THR A 106 6.86 16.97 17.59
C THR A 106 7.68 17.18 16.32
N PRO A 107 8.06 18.42 15.97
CA PRO A 107 8.87 18.69 14.77
C PRO A 107 10.16 17.86 14.69
N MET A 108 10.84 17.66 15.82
CA MET A 108 12.07 16.86 15.90
C MET A 108 11.84 15.37 15.59
N ILE A 109 10.69 14.82 16.02
CA ILE A 109 10.30 13.44 15.70
C ILE A 109 9.91 13.33 14.23
N ALA A 110 9.20 14.33 13.69
CA ALA A 110 8.82 14.36 12.29
C ALA A 110 10.05 14.39 11.37
N GLU A 111 11.10 15.15 11.72
CA GLU A 111 12.39 15.10 11.03
C GLU A 111 13.01 13.71 11.10
N GLY A 112 13.07 13.08 12.28
CA GLY A 112 13.62 11.73 12.41
C GLY A 112 12.85 10.65 11.63
N LEU A 113 11.52 10.77 11.50
CA LEU A 113 10.72 9.88 10.65
C LEU A 113 10.95 10.13 9.16
N LYS A 114 11.17 11.39 8.74
CA LYS A 114 11.56 11.71 7.36
C LYS A 114 12.91 11.12 7.00
N ASP A 115 13.90 11.25 7.89
CA ASP A 115 15.21 10.64 7.69
C ASP A 115 15.11 9.12 7.57
N ALA A 116 14.20 8.48 8.32
CA ALA A 116 13.94 7.05 8.19
C ALA A 116 13.30 6.70 6.84
N LEU A 117 12.35 7.50 6.35
CA LEU A 117 11.71 7.33 5.03
C LEU A 117 12.68 7.49 3.86
N GLU A 118 13.75 8.28 4.02
CA GLU A 118 14.82 8.37 3.01
C GLU A 118 15.69 7.12 2.94
N LEU A 119 15.76 6.34 4.02
CA LEU A 119 16.70 5.22 4.19
C LEU A 119 16.03 3.85 4.10
N TYR A 120 14.76 3.75 4.49
CA TYR A 120 14.04 2.49 4.63
C TYR A 120 12.66 2.56 3.97
N PRO A 121 12.15 1.44 3.42
CA PRO A 121 10.78 1.36 2.94
C PRO A 121 9.76 1.70 4.02
N GLU A 122 8.64 2.32 3.65
CA GLU A 122 7.53 2.67 4.57
C GLU A 122 7.06 1.46 5.40
N THR A 123 7.01 0.29 4.77
CA THR A 123 6.60 -0.98 5.38
C THR A 123 7.52 -1.37 6.52
N TRP A 124 8.83 -1.20 6.37
CA TRP A 124 9.80 -1.46 7.44
C TRP A 124 9.59 -0.50 8.62
N ILE A 125 9.33 0.78 8.34
CA ILE A 125 9.11 1.77 9.40
C ILE A 125 7.81 1.45 10.16
N ALA A 126 6.76 1.05 9.44
CA ALA A 126 5.50 0.62 10.02
C ALA A 126 5.67 -0.59 10.95
N ASP A 127 6.41 -1.61 10.50
CA ASP A 127 6.67 -2.80 11.29
C ASP A 127 7.56 -2.51 12.51
N ALA A 128 8.54 -1.62 12.38
CA ALA A 128 9.36 -1.18 13.50
C ALA A 128 8.55 -0.41 14.55
N ILE A 129 7.56 0.39 14.12
CA ILE A 129 6.59 1.03 15.02
C ILE A 129 5.74 -0.03 15.73
N GLN A 130 5.26 -1.06 15.03
CA GLN A 130 4.52 -2.15 15.65
C GLN A 130 5.36 -2.92 16.67
N GLU A 131 6.63 -3.19 16.37
CA GLU A 131 7.54 -3.86 17.30
C GLU A 131 7.77 -3.02 18.57
N SER A 132 7.94 -1.70 18.41
CA SER A 132 7.97 -0.73 19.51
C SER A 132 6.73 -0.81 20.41
N VAL A 133 5.54 -0.95 19.82
CA VAL A 133 4.27 -1.13 20.57
C VAL A 133 4.23 -2.47 21.29
N LYS A 134 4.57 -3.57 20.62
CA LYS A 134 4.60 -4.92 21.22
C LYS A 134 5.51 -4.99 22.43
N GLN A 135 6.66 -4.32 22.36
CA GLN A 135 7.64 -4.23 23.43
C GLN A 135 7.27 -3.18 24.49
N ASN A 136 6.21 -2.39 24.24
CA ASN A 136 5.78 -1.27 25.06
C ASN A 136 6.87 -0.19 25.26
N ILE A 137 7.72 0.01 24.25
CA ILE A 137 8.82 0.99 24.27
C ILE A 137 8.53 2.11 23.29
N ARG A 138 7.77 3.12 23.73
CA ARG A 138 7.34 4.24 22.88
C ARG A 138 8.43 5.31 22.67
N LYS A 139 9.52 4.94 22.01
CA LYS A 139 10.64 5.83 21.73
C LYS A 139 11.06 5.74 20.28
N LEU A 140 11.19 6.88 19.59
CA LEU A 140 11.72 6.93 18.23
C LEU A 140 13.12 6.29 18.14
N SER A 141 13.98 6.49 19.14
CA SER A 141 15.31 5.85 19.17
C SER A 141 15.26 4.32 19.20
N TYR A 142 14.19 3.72 19.77
CA TYR A 142 13.99 2.28 19.72
C TYR A 142 13.60 1.82 18.32
N ILE A 143 12.68 2.56 17.67
CA ILE A 143 12.26 2.31 16.29
C ILE A 143 13.48 2.39 15.35
N THR A 144 14.33 3.42 15.49
CA THR A 144 15.56 3.55 14.71
C THR A 144 16.51 2.37 14.93
N ALA A 145 16.69 1.92 16.18
CA ALA A 145 17.55 0.77 16.47
C ALA A 145 17.03 -0.54 15.85
N VAL A 146 15.71 -0.74 15.80
CA VAL A 146 15.09 -1.88 15.11
C VAL A 146 15.38 -1.83 13.61
N LEU A 147 15.20 -0.67 12.97
CA LEU A 147 15.49 -0.45 11.55
C LEU A 147 16.96 -0.68 11.21
N GLU A 148 17.89 -0.17 12.04
CA GLU A 148 19.33 -0.37 11.87
C GLU A 148 19.72 -1.85 11.97
N ARG A 149 19.12 -2.59 12.91
CA ARG A 149 19.34 -4.03 13.06
C ARG A 149 18.87 -4.76 11.80
N TRP A 150 17.66 -4.47 11.32
CA TRP A 150 17.14 -5.07 10.08
C TRP A 150 17.97 -4.73 8.84
N GLY A 151 18.52 -3.51 8.77
CA GLY A 151 19.44 -3.12 7.69
C GLY A 151 20.76 -3.90 7.69
N LYS A 152 21.24 -4.34 8.86
CA LYS A 152 22.51 -5.10 9.00
C LYS A 152 22.34 -6.61 8.90
N GLU A 153 21.30 -7.14 9.54
CA GLU A 153 21.11 -8.58 9.74
C GLU A 153 20.08 -9.18 8.75
N GLY A 154 19.42 -8.34 7.96
CA GLY A 154 18.24 -8.71 7.18
C GLY A 154 16.99 -8.75 8.04
N ARG A 155 15.83 -8.57 7.40
CA ARG A 155 14.53 -8.56 8.07
C ARG A 155 14.13 -9.99 8.47
N SER A 156 14.59 -10.43 9.63
CA SER A 156 14.23 -11.71 10.24
C SER A 156 13.21 -11.49 11.36
N ASP A 157 11.96 -11.18 11.01
CA ASP A 157 10.90 -11.20 12.01
C ASP A 157 10.04 -12.45 11.87
N GLY A 158 10.07 -13.29 12.91
CA GLY A 158 9.43 -14.60 12.98
C GLY A 158 7.91 -14.55 13.12
N THR A 159 7.26 -13.44 12.79
CA THR A 159 5.79 -13.35 12.80
C THR A 159 5.26 -12.61 11.56
N TYR A 160 4.38 -13.33 10.85
CA TYR A 160 3.57 -12.91 9.70
C TYR A 160 4.26 -12.84 8.32
N ARG A 161 4.24 -13.98 7.63
CA ARG A 161 4.18 -14.04 6.16
C ARG A 161 2.87 -13.39 5.70
N ARG A 162 2.92 -12.15 5.24
CA ARG A 162 2.12 -11.71 4.10
C ARG A 162 3.08 -11.03 3.14
N HIS A 163 3.17 -11.64 1.96
CA HIS A 163 3.98 -11.29 0.79
C HIS A 163 4.80 -10.00 0.91
N PHE A 164 6.11 -10.15 1.08
CA PHE A 164 7.08 -9.15 0.64
C PHE A 164 8.11 -9.90 -0.21
N GLU A 165 8.32 -9.41 -1.44
CA GLU A 165 9.46 -9.80 -2.24
C GLU A 165 10.75 -9.49 -1.46
N GLU A 166 11.73 -10.39 -1.56
CA GLU A 166 13.04 -10.26 -0.90
C GLU A 166 13.76 -9.00 -1.41
N ASP A 167 13.64 -7.91 -0.66
CA ASP A 167 14.37 -6.67 -0.93
C ASP A 167 15.78 -6.79 -0.33
N ASP A 168 16.82 -6.67 -1.18
CA ASP A 168 18.21 -6.96 -0.82
C ASP A 168 18.73 -6.00 0.27
N PRO A 169 19.02 -6.46 1.50
CA PRO A 169 19.38 -5.61 2.64
C PRO A 169 20.61 -4.72 2.39
N LYS A 170 21.49 -5.14 1.46
CA LYS A 170 22.74 -4.42 1.15
C LYS A 170 22.51 -3.04 0.55
N LYS A 171 21.33 -2.77 -0.03
CA LYS A 171 21.00 -1.50 -0.70
C LYS A 171 20.84 -0.33 0.27
N TYR A 172 20.51 -0.59 1.54
CA TYR A 172 20.08 0.43 2.51
C TYR A 172 21.17 0.80 3.53
N THR A 173 22.30 0.08 3.53
CA THR A 173 23.43 0.31 4.46
C THR A 173 24.33 1.51 4.10
N SER A 174 24.08 2.21 2.99
CA SER A 174 24.97 3.22 2.42
C SER A 174 24.62 4.70 2.73
N GLY A 175 23.69 4.94 3.67
CA GLY A 175 23.25 6.28 4.07
C GLY A 175 24.12 6.95 5.16
N LYS A 176 23.94 8.27 5.28
CA LYS A 176 24.68 9.26 6.10
C LYS A 176 24.91 8.92 7.60
N TYR A 177 24.32 7.84 8.10
CA TYR A 177 24.43 7.35 9.48
C TYR A 177 25.44 6.20 9.68
N GLY A 178 26.05 5.68 8.60
CA GLY A 178 27.16 4.71 8.70
C GLY A 178 28.41 5.22 9.43
N LYS A 179 28.49 6.52 9.74
CA LYS A 179 29.61 7.16 10.44
C LYS A 179 29.53 7.11 11.97
N PHE A 180 28.47 6.56 12.56
CA PHE A 180 28.44 6.28 14.02
C PHE A 180 28.88 4.84 14.36
N VAL A 181 29.33 4.07 13.36
CA VAL A 181 29.98 2.77 13.58
C VAL A 181 31.49 2.97 13.60
N GLN A 182 32.02 3.41 14.75
CA GLN A 182 33.41 3.10 15.09
C GLN A 182 33.53 2.91 16.60
N HIS A 183 34.02 1.73 16.96
CA HIS A 183 34.50 1.37 18.29
C HIS A 183 35.84 2.07 18.55
#